data_AF-A0A2U1CLB4-F1
#
_entry.id   AF-A0A2U1CLB4-F1
#
_cell.length_a   1.000
_cell.length_b   1.000
_cell.length_c   1.000
_cell.angle_alpha   90.00
_cell.angle_beta   90.00
_cell.angle_gamma   90.00
#
_symmetry.space_group_name_H-M   'P 1'
#
loop_
_entity.id
_entity.type
_entity.pdbx_description
1 polymer ?
#
loop_
_entity_poly.entity_id
_entity_poly.type
_entity_poly.pdbx_seq_one_letter_code
_entity_poly.pdbx_strand_id
1 'polypeptide(L)'
;MYKTRLAIFNHQCQEIIVVPLDCSFEERPAWQRKKALDDLRKSTVKAGLVAPVAAVWRVGSKLRFVAPNEWHPFLGTLTWNTIISNLSFAIDCHEDSSRFRLEQVAPAQETQASSSPTTGPRA
;
A
#
# COMPACT_ATOMS: atom_id res chain seq x y z
N MET A 1 -1.06 3.08 16.75
CA MET A 1 0.03 3.99 16.36
C MET A 1 1.31 3.19 16.26
N TYR A 2 2.02 3.29 15.13
CA TYR A 2 3.30 2.65 14.94
C TYR A 2 4.32 3.70 14.48
N LYS A 3 5.57 3.56 14.92
CA LYS A 3 6.65 4.44 14.48
C LYS A 3 7.30 3.86 13.23
N THR A 4 7.38 4.68 12.18
CA THR A 4 8.07 4.33 10.94
C THR A 4 9.26 5.24 10.76
N ARG A 5 10.40 4.64 10.42
CA ARG A 5 11.59 5.38 9.99
C ARG A 5 11.53 5.62 8.50
N LEU A 6 11.97 6.81 8.09
CA LEU A 6 12.03 7.24 6.70
C LEU A 6 13.39 7.85 6.39
N ALA A 7 13.73 7.80 5.12
CA ALA A 7 14.92 8.42 4.55
C ALA A 7 14.51 9.64 3.73
N ILE A 8 15.27 10.73 3.83
CA ILE A 8 15.06 11.93 3.02
C ILE A 8 16.22 12.02 2.04
N PHE A 9 15.91 11.99 0.75
CA PHE A 9 16.89 12.13 -0.31
C PHE A 9 16.73 13.47 -0.99
N ASN A 10 17.85 14.10 -1.35
CA ASN A 10 17.84 15.31 -2.17
C ASN A 10 18.14 14.91 -3.62
N HIS A 11 17.22 15.22 -4.54
CA HIS A 11 17.40 15.01 -5.97
C HIS A 11 16.96 16.25 -6.75
N GLN A 12 17.84 16.79 -7.59
CA GLN A 12 17.56 17.96 -8.44
C GLN A 12 16.97 19.17 -7.66
N CYS A 13 17.59 19.52 -6.52
CA CYS A 13 17.13 20.59 -5.61
C CYS A 13 15.76 20.35 -4.96
N GLN A 14 15.23 19.12 -5.00
CA GLN A 14 13.99 18.75 -4.35
C GLN A 14 14.19 17.58 -3.38
N GLU A 15 13.59 17.69 -2.21
CA GLU A 15 13.59 16.62 -1.21
C GLU A 15 12.54 15.57 -1.57
N ILE A 16 12.87 14.30 -1.34
CA ILE A 16 12.00 13.15 -1.54
C ILE A 16 12.05 12.31 -0.29
N ILE A 17 10.88 11.95 0.20
CA ILE A 17 10.73 11.10 1.38
C ILE A 17 10.54 9.66 0.91
N VAL A 18 11.46 8.79 1.32
CA VAL A 18 11.44 7.37 1.01
C VAL A 18 11.12 6.59 2.28
N VAL A 19 10.03 5.85 2.26
CA VAL A 19 9.54 5.06 3.39
C VAL A 19 9.74 3.58 3.09
N PRO A 20 10.70 2.89 3.75
CA PRO A 20 10.80 1.44 3.66
C PRO A 20 9.61 0.77 4.36
N LEU A 21 8.95 -0.12 3.64
CA LEU A 21 7.86 -0.94 4.10
C LEU A 21 8.25 -2.41 4.02
N ASP A 22 7.50 -3.23 4.76
CA ASP A 22 7.69 -4.68 4.81
C ASP A 22 7.28 -5.35 3.49
N CYS A 23 7.79 -6.56 3.24
CA CYS A 23 7.46 -7.33 2.04
C CYS A 23 5.97 -7.70 1.95
N SER A 24 5.26 -7.82 3.08
CA SER A 24 3.80 -7.99 3.11
C SER A 24 3.02 -6.85 2.43
N PHE A 25 3.67 -5.72 2.14
CA PHE A 25 3.06 -4.64 1.37
C PHE A 25 2.79 -5.02 -0.10
N GLU A 26 3.53 -5.99 -0.66
CA GLU A 26 3.29 -6.48 -2.02
C GLU A 26 1.94 -7.22 -2.13
N GLU A 27 1.58 -7.98 -1.09
CA GLU A 27 0.35 -8.77 -1.02
C GLU A 27 -0.91 -7.89 -0.99
N ARG A 28 -0.77 -6.61 -0.59
CA ARG A 28 -1.88 -5.65 -0.58
C ARG A 28 -2.30 -5.32 -2.02
N PRO A 29 -3.61 -5.26 -2.34
CA PRO A 29 -4.08 -4.81 -3.65
C PRO A 29 -3.72 -3.34 -3.92
N ALA A 30 -3.63 -2.96 -5.20
CA ALA A 30 -3.15 -1.64 -5.64
C ALA A 30 -3.91 -0.46 -4.99
N TRP A 31 -5.23 -0.58 -4.83
CA TRP A 31 -6.05 0.45 -4.16
C TRP A 31 -5.65 0.66 -2.70
N GLN A 32 -5.27 -0.43 -2.01
CA GLN A 32 -4.86 -0.38 -0.61
C GLN A 32 -3.43 0.18 -0.48
N ARG A 33 -2.53 -0.14 -1.41
CA ARG A 33 -1.19 0.47 -1.46
C ARG A 33 -1.30 1.99 -1.67
N LYS A 34 -2.19 2.43 -2.55
CA LYS A 34 -2.46 3.85 -2.79
C LYS A 34 -3.04 4.53 -1.54
N LYS A 35 -3.96 3.88 -0.83
CA LYS A 35 -4.49 4.38 0.45
C LYS A 35 -3.38 4.50 1.50
N ALA A 36 -2.55 3.48 1.67
CA ALA A 36 -1.44 3.52 2.62
C ALA A 36 -0.41 4.62 2.29
N LEU A 37 -0.16 4.89 1.00
CA LEU A 37 0.69 6.02 0.59
C LEU A 37 0.05 7.37 0.96
N ASP A 38 -1.26 7.51 0.82
CA ASP A 38 -2.00 8.72 1.20
C ASP A 38 -1.96 8.94 2.73
N ASP A 39 -2.13 7.88 3.52
CA ASP A 39 -2.01 7.92 4.98
C ASP A 39 -0.58 8.25 5.43
N LEU A 40 0.44 7.72 4.75
CA LEU A 40 1.83 8.10 4.96
C LEU A 40 2.04 9.58 4.67
N ARG A 41 1.55 10.08 3.52
CA ARG A 41 1.63 11.50 3.13
C ARG A 41 1.00 12.41 4.19
N LYS A 42 -0.17 12.05 4.71
CA LYS A 42 -0.82 12.80 5.80
C LYS A 42 0.04 12.83 7.06
N SER A 43 0.70 11.72 7.39
CA SER A 43 1.55 11.60 8.57
C SER A 43 2.84 12.43 8.42
N THR A 44 3.46 12.46 7.24
CA THR A 44 4.60 13.34 6.95
C THR A 44 4.22 14.81 7.00
N VAL A 45 3.08 15.20 6.44
CA VAL A 45 2.60 16.59 6.50
C VAL A 45 2.35 17.02 7.96
N LYS A 46 1.78 16.14 8.79
CA LYS A 46 1.63 16.39 10.24
C LYS A 46 2.97 16.55 10.96
N ALA A 47 4.01 15.87 10.49
CA ALA A 47 5.37 16.01 10.98
C ALA A 47 6.11 17.23 10.41
N GLY A 48 5.46 18.07 9.59
CA GLY A 48 6.07 19.25 8.97
C GLY A 48 6.87 18.97 7.70
N LEU A 49 6.78 17.75 7.15
CA LEU A 49 7.49 17.35 5.94
C LEU A 49 6.57 17.56 4.71
N VAL A 50 6.94 18.50 3.83
CA VAL A 50 6.14 18.91 2.66
C VAL A 50 6.60 18.26 1.35
N ALA A 51 7.56 17.32 1.44
CA ALA A 51 8.15 16.65 0.30
C ALA A 51 7.31 15.47 -0.23
N PRO A 52 7.44 15.12 -1.53
CA PRO A 52 6.82 13.93 -2.11
C PRO A 52 7.23 12.65 -1.39
N VAL A 53 6.27 11.75 -1.18
CA VAL A 53 6.46 10.48 -0.48
C VAL A 53 6.48 9.32 -1.47
N ALA A 54 7.49 8.46 -1.33
CA ALA A 54 7.67 7.21 -2.05
C ALA A 54 7.68 6.05 -1.06
N ALA A 55 6.83 5.05 -1.29
CA ALA A 55 6.85 3.81 -0.54
C ALA A 55 7.75 2.79 -1.25
N VAL A 56 8.69 2.18 -0.53
CA VAL A 56 9.63 1.20 -1.10
C VAL A 56 9.63 -0.06 -0.24
N TRP A 57 9.70 -1.24 -0.85
CA TRP A 57 9.75 -2.50 -0.14
C TRP A 57 10.61 -3.50 -0.91
N ARG A 58 11.04 -4.56 -0.23
CA ARG A 58 11.91 -5.57 -0.82
C ARG A 58 11.12 -6.85 -1.09
N VAL A 59 11.34 -7.43 -2.27
CA VAL A 59 10.75 -8.71 -2.69
C VAL A 59 11.88 -9.62 -3.14
N GLY A 60 12.29 -10.54 -2.25
CA GLY A 60 13.48 -11.35 -2.45
C GLY A 60 14.74 -10.47 -2.57
N SER A 61 15.36 -10.41 -3.74
CA SER A 61 16.51 -9.54 -4.04
C SER A 61 16.14 -8.22 -4.73
N LYS A 62 14.87 -8.04 -5.12
CA LYS A 62 14.43 -6.89 -5.91
C LYS A 62 13.84 -5.80 -5.02
N LEU A 63 14.16 -4.55 -5.34
CA LEU A 63 13.51 -3.39 -4.76
C LEU A 63 12.24 -3.08 -5.57
N ARG A 64 11.12 -2.94 -4.88
CA ARG A 64 9.84 -2.49 -5.42
C ARG A 64 9.52 -1.13 -4.82
N PHE A 65 8.81 -0.31 -5.59
CA PHE A 65 8.44 1.03 -5.15
C PHE A 65 7.12 1.49 -5.76
N VAL A 66 6.43 2.36 -5.05
CA VAL A 66 5.28 3.14 -5.54
C VAL A 66 5.54 4.59 -5.21
N ALA A 67 5.58 5.41 -6.25
CA ALA A 67 5.86 6.83 -6.20
C ALA A 67 5.24 7.52 -7.42
N PRO A 68 5.10 8.86 -7.38
CA PRO A 68 4.81 9.64 -8.58
C PRO A 68 5.84 9.37 -9.70
N ASN A 69 5.40 9.39 -10.96
CA ASN A 69 6.20 8.98 -12.12
C ASN A 69 7.52 9.75 -12.26
N GLU A 70 7.55 11.01 -11.83
CA GLU A 70 8.73 11.88 -11.87
C GLU A 70 9.94 11.30 -11.12
N TRP A 71 9.69 10.49 -10.08
CA TRP A 71 10.74 9.95 -9.21
C TRP A 71 11.15 8.51 -9.54
N HIS A 72 10.47 7.85 -10.48
CA HIS A 72 10.81 6.49 -10.92
C HIS A 72 12.28 6.34 -11.35
N PRO A 73 12.87 7.23 -12.19
CA PRO A 73 14.26 7.08 -12.58
C PRO A 73 15.22 7.21 -11.39
N PHE A 74 14.96 8.12 -10.45
CA PHE A 74 15.79 8.26 -9.24
C PHE A 74 15.69 7.03 -8.33
N LEU A 75 14.46 6.61 -8.00
CA LEU A 75 14.22 5.44 -7.15
C LEU A 75 14.77 4.15 -7.76
N GLY A 76 14.80 4.07 -9.10
CA GLY A 76 15.42 2.96 -9.82
C GLY A 76 16.93 2.85 -9.65
N THR A 77 17.62 3.94 -9.26
CA THR A 77 19.07 3.92 -8.96
C THR A 77 19.39 3.53 -7.52
N LEU A 78 18.40 3.57 -6.63
CA LEU A 78 18.59 3.25 -5.22
C LEU A 78 18.59 1.74 -4.98
N THR A 79 19.37 1.31 -3.99
CA THR A 79 19.33 -0.06 -3.47
C THR A 79 18.69 -0.08 -2.09
N TRP A 80 18.16 -1.25 -1.69
CA TRP A 80 17.62 -1.44 -0.34
C TRP A 80 18.63 -1.04 0.75
N ASN A 81 19.91 -1.41 0.56
CA ASN A 81 20.95 -1.10 1.55
C ASN A 81 21.21 0.40 1.65
N THR A 82 21.18 1.12 0.52
CA THR A 82 21.27 2.59 0.49
C THR A 82 20.12 3.23 1.28
N ILE A 83 18.89 2.74 1.11
CA ILE A 83 17.71 3.26 1.81
C ILE A 83 17.83 3.05 3.32
N ILE A 84 18.14 1.82 3.75
CA ILE A 84 18.27 1.49 5.18
C ILE A 84 19.39 2.30 5.85
N SER A 85 20.51 2.51 5.15
CA SER A 85 21.64 3.29 5.67
C SER A 85 21.34 4.78 5.81
N ASN A 86 20.34 5.31 5.07
CA ASN A 86 19.95 6.74 5.08
C ASN A 86 18.69 7.01 5.92
N LEU A 87 18.27 6.08 6.79
CA LEU A 87 17.11 6.29 7.66
C LEU A 87 17.40 7.28 8.78
N SER A 88 17.01 8.53 8.56
CA SER A 88 17.35 9.64 9.45
C SER A 88 16.18 10.13 10.32
N PHE A 89 14.93 9.92 9.91
CA PHE A 89 13.78 10.52 10.57
C PHE A 89 12.74 9.47 10.97
N ALA A 90 12.04 9.69 12.08
CA ALA A 90 10.98 8.81 12.57
C ALA A 90 9.68 9.60 12.73
N ILE A 91 8.60 9.11 12.13
CA ILE A 91 7.26 9.69 12.26
C ILE A 91 6.32 8.71 12.96
N ASP A 92 5.32 9.26 13.63
CA ASP A 92 4.22 8.48 14.16
C ASP A 92 3.16 8.30 13.06
N CYS A 93 2.97 7.06 12.64
CA CYS A 93 1.96 6.69 11.67
C CYS A 93 0.74 6.10 12.39
N HIS A 94 -0.42 6.64 12.05
CA HIS A 94 -1.67 6.07 12.49
C HIS A 94 -2.12 5.05 11.45
N GLU A 95 -1.85 3.75 11.68
CA GLU A 95 -2.55 2.73 10.91
C GLU A 95 -4.02 2.81 11.30
N ASP A 96 -4.89 3.20 10.38
CA ASP A 96 -6.31 2.84 10.48
C ASP A 96 -6.42 1.34 10.17
N SER A 97 -5.88 0.51 11.07
CA SER A 97 -6.05 -0.95 11.08
C SER A 97 -7.49 -1.33 11.47
N SER A 98 -8.31 -0.35 11.87
CA SER A 98 -9.65 -0.53 12.42
C SER A 98 -10.75 -0.86 11.40
N ARG A 99 -10.43 -1.16 10.12
CA ARG A 99 -11.41 -1.75 9.18
C ARG A 99 -11.10 -3.18 8.78
N PHE A 100 -10.12 -3.82 9.41
CA PHE A 100 -9.94 -5.27 9.31
C PHE A 100 -10.85 -6.02 10.28
N ARG A 101 -12.18 -5.83 10.14
CA ARG A 101 -13.16 -6.80 10.61
C ARG A 101 -13.94 -7.28 9.40
N LEU A 102 -13.47 -8.39 8.83
CA LEU A 102 -14.25 -9.39 8.10
C LEU A 102 -15.46 -8.84 7.33
N GLU A 103 -15.26 -8.26 6.15
CA GLU A 103 -16.26 -8.44 5.09
C GLU A 103 -15.80 -9.63 4.24
N GLN A 104 -15.87 -10.82 4.86
CA GLN A 104 -16.01 -12.05 4.11
C GLN A 104 -17.43 -12.02 3.54
N VAL A 105 -17.63 -11.38 2.39
CA VAL A 105 -18.80 -11.69 1.57
C VAL A 105 -18.54 -13.09 1.02
N ALA A 106 -19.06 -14.10 1.70
CA ALA A 106 -19.17 -15.45 1.19
C ALA A 106 -19.87 -15.42 -0.18
N PRO A 107 -19.44 -16.25 -1.17
CA PRO A 107 -20.24 -16.45 -2.36
C PRO A 107 -21.47 -17.25 -1.95
N ALA A 108 -22.63 -16.61 -1.88
CA ALA A 108 -23.90 -17.33 -1.87
C ALA A 108 -24.10 -17.92 -3.28
N GLN A 109 -23.50 -19.08 -3.53
CA GLN A 109 -24.06 -20.03 -4.47
C GLN A 109 -25.22 -20.73 -3.76
N GLU A 110 -26.43 -20.28 -4.04
CA GLU A 110 -27.57 -21.20 -3.95
C GLU A 110 -28.10 -21.43 -5.36
N THR A 111 -27.68 -22.58 -5.88
CA THR A 111 -28.32 -23.32 -6.95
C THR A 111 -29.81 -23.47 -6.63
N GLN A 112 -30.68 -22.84 -7.39
CA GLN A 112 -32.02 -23.38 -7.63
C GLN A 112 -32.32 -23.38 -9.12
N ALA A 113 -32.17 -24.57 -9.69
CA ALA A 113 -32.77 -24.97 -10.94
C ALA A 113 -34.29 -24.75 -10.85
N SER A 114 -34.82 -23.84 -11.67
CA SER A 114 -36.25 -23.81 -11.97
C SER A 114 -36.49 -24.63 -13.24
N SER A 115 -36.36 -25.94 -13.08
CA SER A 115 -36.88 -26.93 -14.02
C SER A 115 -38.24 -27.35 -13.48
N SER A 116 -39.31 -26.84 -14.06
CA SER A 116 -40.67 -27.31 -13.75
C SER A 116 -41.10 -28.37 -14.76
N PRO A 117 -41.21 -29.65 -14.38
CA PRO A 117 -42.02 -30.61 -15.12
C PRO A 117 -43.43 -30.73 -14.52
N THR A 118 -44.41 -30.54 -15.40
CA THR A 118 -45.69 -31.27 -15.55
C THR A 118 -46.20 -32.13 -14.40
N THR A 119 -47.47 -31.90 -14.00
CA THR A 119 -48.56 -32.88 -13.71
C THR A 119 -49.78 -32.02 -13.31
N GLY A 120 -51.02 -32.16 -13.81
CA GLY A 120 -51.77 -33.26 -14.42
C GLY A 120 -53.27 -32.86 -14.48
N PRO A 121 -54.20 -33.78 -14.76
CA PRO A 121 -55.32 -33.57 -15.70
C PRO A 121 -56.73 -33.36 -15.09
N ARG A 122 -57.72 -33.22 -16.01
CA ARG A 122 -59.18 -33.54 -15.90
C ARG A 122 -60.04 -32.42 -15.28
N ALA A 123 -61.20 -32.05 -15.82
CA ALA A 123 -62.21 -32.78 -16.61
C ALA A 123 -62.89 -31.90 -17.66
#